data_AF-A0A658NQY5-F1
#
_entry.id   AF-A0A658NQY5-F1
#
_cell.length_a   1.000
_cell.length_b   1.000
_cell.length_c   1.000
_cell.angle_alpha   90.00
_cell.angle_beta   90.00
_cell.angle_gamma   90.00
#
_symmetry.space_group_name_H-M   'P 1'
#
loop_
_entity.id
_entity.type
_entity.pdbx_description
1 polymer ?
#
loop_
_entity_poly.entity_id
_entity_poly.type
_entity_poly.pdbx_seq_one_letter_code
_entity_poly.pdbx_strand_id
1 'polypeptide(L)'
;PSECDQLGMHEADLQGLRRALLRLDPQPGFALTDGFAVSGLACPGLAVWKGDQVAACVAAASIIAKVTRDRIMIDYDAQYEGYGFAEHKGYCT
;
A
#
# COMPACT_ATOMS: atom_id res chain seq x y z
N PRO A 1 10.92 2.13 -6.22
CA PRO A 1 10.76 2.03 -7.70
C PRO A 1 11.47 0.80 -8.28
N SER A 2 12.76 0.62 -8.00
CA SER A 2 13.55 -0.50 -8.51
C SER A 2 12.97 -1.88 -8.22
N GLU A 3 12.40 -2.10 -7.03
CA GLU A 3 11.75 -3.37 -6.68
C GLU A 3 10.52 -3.65 -7.56
N CYS A 4 9.70 -2.62 -7.85
CA CYS A 4 8.56 -2.73 -8.76
C CYS A 4 9.01 -3.09 -10.18
N ASP A 5 10.11 -2.51 -10.66
CA ASP A 5 10.66 -2.79 -11.99
C ASP A 5 11.20 -4.24 -12.09
N GLN A 6 11.77 -4.77 -10.99
CA GLN A 6 12.36 -6.10 -10.94
C GLN A 6 11.33 -7.22 -10.76
N LEU A 7 10.33 -7.00 -9.90
CA LEU A 7 9.35 -8.03 -9.52
C LEU A 7 8.03 -7.92 -10.30
N GLY A 8 7.79 -6.78 -10.94
CA GLY A 8 6.47 -6.38 -11.40
C GLY A 8 5.58 -5.88 -10.26
N MET A 9 4.51 -5.14 -10.62
CA MET A 9 3.66 -4.48 -9.62
C MET A 9 2.97 -5.45 -8.66
N HIS A 10 2.44 -6.56 -9.16
CA HIS A 10 1.68 -7.49 -8.32
C HIS A 10 2.53 -8.10 -7.21
N GLU A 11 3.72 -8.62 -7.52
CA GLU A 11 4.59 -9.23 -6.50
C GLU A 11 5.17 -8.15 -5.57
N ALA A 12 5.53 -6.98 -6.09
CA ALA A 12 5.99 -5.87 -5.24
C ALA A 12 4.93 -5.44 -4.21
N ASP A 13 3.65 -5.39 -4.61
CA ASP A 13 2.54 -5.09 -3.71
C ASP A 13 2.36 -6.18 -2.63
N LEU A 14 2.44 -7.46 -3.01
CA LEU A 14 2.38 -8.59 -2.06
C LEU A 14 3.52 -8.50 -1.03
N GLN A 15 4.74 -8.23 -1.47
CA GLN A 15 5.90 -8.06 -0.59
C GLN A 15 5.74 -6.84 0.33
N GLY A 16 5.20 -5.74 -0.19
CA GLY A 16 4.84 -4.56 0.59
C GLY A 16 3.87 -4.88 1.72
N LEU A 17 2.79 -5.60 1.43
CA LEU A 17 1.78 -6.00 2.41
C LEU A 17 2.35 -6.94 3.49
N ARG A 18 3.15 -7.95 3.09
CA ARG A 18 3.83 -8.84 4.05
C ARG A 18 4.73 -8.07 5.00
N ARG A 19 5.55 -7.14 4.48
CA ARG A 19 6.44 -6.30 5.30
C ARG A 19 5.67 -5.35 6.20
N ALA A 20 4.55 -4.79 5.75
CA ALA A 20 3.73 -3.91 6.57
C ALA A 20 3.17 -4.65 7.80
N LEU A 21 2.64 -5.87 7.61
CA LEU A 21 2.12 -6.69 8.70
C LEU A 21 3.22 -7.14 9.67
N LEU A 22 4.37 -7.54 9.17
CA LEU A 22 5.52 -7.94 10.01
C LEU A 22 6.04 -6.83 10.91
N ARG A 23 5.79 -5.56 10.58
CA ARG A 23 6.22 -4.39 11.37
C ARG A 23 5.24 -4.01 12.47
N LEU A 24 4.07 -4.64 12.56
CA LEU A 24 3.09 -4.35 13.60
C LEU A 24 3.53 -4.95 14.94
N ASP A 25 3.36 -4.17 16.00
CA ASP A 25 3.54 -4.58 17.39
C ASP A 25 2.33 -4.09 18.20
N PRO A 26 1.52 -5.00 18.79
CA PRO A 26 1.65 -6.45 18.74
C PRO A 26 1.41 -7.05 17.36
N GLN A 27 1.98 -8.23 17.12
CA GLN A 27 1.72 -9.01 15.90
C GLN A 27 0.21 -9.35 15.78
N PRO A 28 -0.39 -9.18 14.60
CA PRO A 28 -1.80 -9.46 14.40
C PRO A 28 -2.09 -10.97 14.45
N GLY A 29 -3.19 -11.35 15.11
CA GLY A 29 -3.69 -12.73 15.06
C GLY A 29 -4.46 -13.06 13.78
N PHE A 30 -4.94 -12.05 13.06
CA PHE A 30 -5.70 -12.20 11.82
C PHE A 30 -5.59 -10.92 10.97
N ALA A 31 -5.56 -11.05 9.64
CA ALA A 31 -5.48 -9.92 8.72
C ALA A 31 -6.63 -9.90 7.69
N LEU A 32 -7.17 -8.71 7.40
CA LEU A 32 -8.08 -8.48 6.28
C LEU A 32 -7.34 -7.73 5.18
N THR A 33 -7.43 -8.21 3.94
CA THR A 33 -6.80 -7.58 2.77
C THR A 33 -7.86 -7.13 1.78
N ASP A 34 -7.62 -6.01 1.10
CA ASP A 34 -8.55 -5.48 0.10
C ASP A 34 -8.33 -6.15 -1.26
N GLY A 35 -9.41 -6.67 -1.86
CA GLY A 35 -9.46 -7.12 -3.25
C GLY A 35 -8.91 -8.52 -3.51
N PHE A 36 -7.73 -8.89 -2.98
CA PHE A 36 -7.08 -10.16 -3.31
C PHE A 36 -6.44 -10.86 -2.11
N ALA A 37 -6.30 -12.18 -2.23
CA ALA A 37 -5.65 -13.02 -1.25
C ALA A 37 -4.13 -12.82 -1.32
N VAL A 38 -3.52 -12.61 -0.16
CA VAL A 38 -2.07 -12.48 -0.03
C VAL A 38 -1.52 -13.81 0.49
N SER A 39 -0.78 -14.52 -0.35
CA SER A 39 -0.06 -15.72 0.09
C SER A 39 1.09 -15.34 1.03
N GLY A 40 1.46 -16.21 1.97
CA GLY A 40 2.64 -16.00 2.83
C GLY A 40 2.50 -14.89 3.87
N LEU A 41 1.28 -14.58 4.32
CA LEU A 41 1.08 -13.75 5.50
C LEU A 41 1.60 -14.45 6.76
N ALA A 42 2.11 -13.67 7.71
CA ALA A 42 2.59 -14.17 9.00
C ALA A 42 1.44 -14.62 9.93
N CYS A 43 0.20 -14.28 9.59
CA CYS A 43 -1.01 -14.67 10.29
C CYS A 43 -2.06 -15.16 9.28
N PRO A 44 -3.09 -15.91 9.73
CA PRO A 44 -4.27 -16.18 8.91
C PRO A 44 -4.89 -14.87 8.40
N GLY A 45 -5.52 -14.94 7.22
CA GLY A 45 -6.20 -13.76 6.68
C GLY A 45 -7.27 -14.09 5.66
N LEU A 46 -8.07 -13.06 5.35
CA LEU A 46 -9.17 -13.12 4.41
C LEU A 46 -9.11 -11.92 3.46
N ALA A 47 -9.19 -12.22 2.17
CA ALA A 47 -9.41 -11.21 1.14
C ALA A 47 -10.87 -10.78 1.12
N VAL A 48 -11.10 -9.48 1.19
CA VAL A 48 -12.43 -8.89 1.18
C VAL A 48 -12.58 -8.07 -0.08
N TRP A 49 -13.58 -8.42 -0.90
CA TRP A 49 -13.93 -7.62 -2.07
C TRP A 49 -14.46 -6.26 -1.62
N LYS A 50 -13.85 -5.16 -2.09
CA LYS A 50 -14.14 -3.78 -1.64
C LYS A 50 -14.03 -3.66 -0.12
N GLY A 51 -12.93 -4.18 0.43
CA GLY A 51 -12.69 -4.25 1.87
C GLY A 51 -12.75 -2.88 2.54
N ASP A 52 -12.32 -1.84 1.84
CA ASP A 52 -12.38 -0.45 2.29
C ASP A 52 -13.81 0.06 2.56
N GLN A 53 -14.83 -0.49 1.88
CA GLN A 53 -16.24 -0.10 2.05
C GLN A 53 -16.95 -0.88 3.16
N VAL A 54 -16.39 -2.02 3.59
CA VAL A 54 -17.09 -2.97 4.47
C VAL A 54 -16.33 -3.29 5.77
N ALA A 55 -15.02 -3.00 5.83
CA ALA A 55 -14.17 -3.23 6.99
C ALA A 55 -13.44 -1.94 7.40
N ALA A 56 -13.77 -1.42 8.58
CA ALA A 56 -13.21 -0.16 9.08
C ALA A 56 -11.66 -0.19 9.19
N CYS A 57 -11.07 -1.34 9.52
CA CYS A 57 -9.61 -1.47 9.59
C CYS A 57 -8.95 -1.39 8.20
N VAL A 58 -9.59 -1.92 7.16
CA VAL A 58 -9.11 -1.81 5.78
C VAL A 58 -9.24 -0.35 5.31
N ALA A 59 -10.37 0.30 5.60
CA ALA A 59 -10.56 1.72 5.31
C ALA A 59 -9.48 2.60 5.97
N ALA A 60 -9.20 2.34 7.26
CA ALA A 60 -8.16 3.05 8.00
C ALA A 60 -6.76 2.83 7.38
N ALA A 61 -6.43 1.59 7.02
CA ALA A 61 -5.17 1.27 6.34
C ALA A 61 -5.05 2.00 4.99
N SER A 62 -6.12 2.04 4.19
CA SER A 62 -6.15 2.74 2.90
C SER A 62 -5.94 4.25 3.05
N ILE A 63 -6.53 4.89 4.07
CA ILE A 63 -6.31 6.31 4.37
C ILE A 63 -4.84 6.57 4.72
N ILE A 64 -4.27 5.75 5.61
CA ILE A 64 -2.86 5.89 6.01
C ILE A 64 -1.94 5.74 4.79
N ALA A 65 -2.17 4.72 3.96
CA ALA A 65 -1.37 4.47 2.76
C ALA A 65 -1.46 5.64 1.78
N LYS A 66 -2.67 6.12 1.48
CA LYS A 66 -2.90 7.22 0.53
C LYS A 66 -2.27 8.52 1.00
N VAL A 67 -2.55 8.93 2.25
CA VAL A 67 -2.00 10.18 2.80
C VAL A 67 -0.48 10.13 2.87
N THR A 68 0.10 8.98 3.24
CA THR A 68 1.56 8.81 3.28
C THR A 68 2.17 8.91 1.88
N ARG A 69 1.59 8.22 0.88
CA ARG A 69 2.07 8.27 -0.50
C ARG A 69 1.97 9.68 -1.09
N ASP A 70 0.87 10.39 -0.84
CA ASP A 70 0.69 11.73 -1.36
C ASP A 70 1.68 12.74 -0.77
N ARG A 71 2.06 12.59 0.51
CA ARG A 71 3.15 13.37 1.12
C ARG A 71 4.48 13.11 0.43
N ILE A 72 4.84 11.84 0.21
CA ILE A 72 6.08 11.47 -0.52
C ILE A 72 6.11 12.10 -1.92
N MET A 73 4.98 12.11 -2.64
CA MET A 73 4.91 12.73 -3.97
C MET A 73 5.03 14.26 -3.92
N ILE A 74 4.52 14.91 -2.89
CA ILE A 74 4.72 16.36 -2.69
C ILE A 74 6.19 16.65 -2.40
N ASP A 75 6.83 15.83 -1.57
CA ASP A 75 8.26 15.99 -1.27
C ASP A 75 9.12 15.76 -2.52
N TYR A 76 8.69 14.87 -3.42
CA TYR A 76 9.34 14.65 -4.72
C TYR A 76 9.12 15.79 -5.71
N ASP A 77 8.01 16.50 -5.64
CA ASP A 77 7.78 17.69 -6.49
C ASP A 77 8.84 18.77 -6.25
N ALA A 78 9.20 18.97 -4.98
CA ALA A 78 10.27 19.89 -4.59
C ALA A 78 11.67 19.40 -5.00
N GLN A 79 11.89 18.09 -5.09
CA GLN A 79 13.19 17.50 -5.46
C GLN A 79 13.37 17.40 -6.98
N TYR A 80 12.28 17.20 -7.71
CA TYR A 80 12.26 16.99 -9.15
C TYR A 80 11.36 18.04 -9.80
N GLU A 81 11.82 19.29 -9.76
CA GLU A 81 11.09 20.44 -10.28
C GLU A 81 10.66 20.24 -11.74
N GLY A 82 9.45 20.69 -12.07
CA GLY A 82 8.88 20.60 -13.42
C GLY A 82 8.22 19.27 -13.78
N TYR A 83 8.33 18.24 -12.92
CA TYR A 83 7.61 16.99 -13.12
C TYR A 83 6.13 17.06 -12.72
N GLY A 84 5.75 17.88 -11.72
CA GLY A 84 4.36 18.07 -11.30
C GLY A 84 3.82 17.03 -10.31
N PHE A 85 4.70 16.33 -9.59
CA PHE A 85 4.31 15.28 -8.64
C PHE A 85 3.34 15.74 -7.54
N ALA A 86 3.34 17.04 -7.19
CA ALA A 86 2.38 17.58 -6.23
C ALA A 86 0.94 17.56 -6.75
N GLU A 87 0.73 17.50 -8.06
CA GLU A 87 -0.58 17.45 -8.71
C GLU A 87 -0.96 16.00 -9.04
N HIS A 88 -0.25 15.37 -9.98
CA HIS A 88 -0.64 14.08 -10.54
C HIS A 88 -0.12 12.88 -9.73
N LYS A 89 0.67 13.09 -8.66
CA LYS A 89 1.14 12.03 -7.75
C LYS A 89 1.86 10.86 -8.45
N GLY A 90 2.47 11.11 -9.61
CA GLY A 90 3.14 10.08 -10.42
C GLY A 90 2.20 9.23 -11.28
N TYR A 91 0.91 9.57 -11.38
CA TYR A 91 0.03 9.02 -12.42
C TYR A 91 0.35 9.66 -13.79
N CYS A 92 0.08 8.92 -14.87
CA CYS A 92 0.24 9.39 -16.25
C CYS A 92 -0.99 10.19 -16.69
N THR A 93 -1.17 11.38 -16.13
CA THR A 93 -2.26 12.33 -16.46
C THR A 93 -1.92 13.24 -17.61
#